data_AF-A0A1I3WB17-F1
#
_entry.id   AF-A0A1I3WB17-F1
#
_cell.length_a   1.000
_cell.length_b   1.000
_cell.length_c   1.000
_cell.angle_alpha   90.00
_cell.angle_beta   90.00
_cell.angle_gamma   90.00
#
_symmetry.space_group_name_H-M   'P 1'
#
loop_
_entity.id
_entity.type
_entity.pdbx_description
1 polymer ?
#
loop_
_entity_poly.entity_id
_entity_poly.type
_entity_poly.pdbx_seq_one_letter_code
_entity_poly.pdbx_strand_id
1 'polypeptide(L)'
;MKKVILFLIDSMMPDVLERCIAAKKAPGMQFLMERGQYIPDCVTVFPTMTASIDCSLITGVYPDQHKVPGLVWYEPEKGKMHNYINGAIPVKKMGLTHCATNVLFDLNERHLSKEVKTIHEELEENQLVSGSINVIAHRGHKKHQVHVPPLLDALTSFQLREKMSGPTIMSMGTLVRPEIFRPITWNLAQTLTEGYGINDTYAIDVLIEVIRSGKQPHFTLVYLPENDHKLHKSPLDAIQHLADVDKHLVRFLDSFDSWEQMLERNVCILISDHGQTIIGESEDHNISLDRLLSRFSIHPLGAKVTPQMDVVICNNERMTFLYPTEESKLLPIVDAVSVDERIDLIAWRENEKIVVRRGGTDQTMRFWKNGPNRDIYGLTWGIEGDLGVIDARIEGDVLLFDKFPDAFSRLYGSIFSQTGPVVVMSAAESYEFLSECAPTHLGGGSHGSLHKQDSIIPLLIAGSSSKFRTPARLVDVKGFILQELGVVQT
;
A
#
# COMPACT_ATOMS: atom_id res chain seq x y z
N MET A 1 -18.85 24.45 0.15
CA MET A 1 -17.94 23.38 0.60
C MET A 1 -17.11 22.95 -0.60
N LYS A 2 -15.78 22.96 -0.48
CA LYS A 2 -14.90 22.45 -1.55
C LYS A 2 -15.05 20.92 -1.64
N LYS A 3 -14.83 20.37 -2.83
CA LYS A 3 -14.73 18.91 -3.01
C LYS A 3 -13.28 18.48 -2.73
N VAL A 4 -13.05 17.21 -2.43
CA VAL A 4 -11.71 16.67 -2.19
C VAL A 4 -11.34 15.71 -3.31
N ILE A 5 -10.20 15.92 -3.93
CA ILE A 5 -9.62 14.99 -4.90
C ILE A 5 -8.28 14.52 -4.34
N LEU A 6 -8.14 13.21 -4.16
CA LEU A 6 -6.89 12.59 -3.73
C LEU A 6 -6.31 11.79 -4.89
N PHE A 7 -5.07 12.11 -5.25
CA PHE A 7 -4.25 11.33 -6.16
C PHE A 7 -3.28 10.47 -5.36
N LEU A 8 -3.43 9.16 -5.46
CA LEU A 8 -2.46 8.18 -5.00
C LEU A 8 -1.49 7.93 -6.15
N ILE A 9 -0.28 8.46 -6.04
CA ILE A 9 0.78 8.33 -7.04
C ILE A 9 1.75 7.27 -6.56
N ASP A 10 1.75 6.15 -7.26
CA ASP A 10 2.51 4.96 -6.89
C ASP A 10 4.03 5.25 -6.93
N SER A 11 4.75 4.93 -5.86
CA SER A 11 6.21 5.15 -5.73
C SER A 11 6.70 6.59 -5.97
N MET A 12 5.90 7.61 -5.63
CA MET A 12 6.33 9.01 -5.65
C MET A 12 7.20 9.31 -4.42
N MET A 13 8.52 9.32 -4.60
CA MET A 13 9.47 9.61 -3.51
C MET A 13 9.67 11.13 -3.28
N PRO A 14 9.85 11.60 -2.02
CA PRO A 14 9.99 13.02 -1.73
C PRO A 14 11.19 13.69 -2.43
N ASP A 15 12.35 13.03 -2.43
CA ASP A 15 13.57 13.56 -3.06
C ASP A 15 13.43 13.67 -4.58
N VAL A 16 12.77 12.69 -5.21
CA VAL A 16 12.49 12.70 -6.66
C VAL A 16 11.52 13.82 -7.00
N LEU A 17 10.48 14.03 -6.20
CA LEU A 17 9.54 15.13 -6.36
C LEU A 17 10.26 16.50 -6.32
N GLU A 18 11.06 16.73 -5.28
CA GLU A 18 11.82 17.98 -5.11
C GLU A 18 12.78 18.21 -6.28
N ARG A 19 13.53 17.17 -6.69
CA ARG A 19 14.46 17.25 -7.83
C ARG A 19 13.74 17.46 -9.16
N CYS A 20 12.57 16.86 -9.36
CA CYS A 20 11.77 17.03 -10.57
C CYS A 20 11.25 18.47 -10.71
N ILE A 21 10.79 19.07 -9.61
CA ILE A 21 10.39 20.49 -9.55
C ILE A 21 11.60 21.40 -9.78
N ALA A 22 12.74 21.14 -9.11
CA ALA A 22 13.96 21.93 -9.30
C ALA A 22 14.48 21.87 -10.76
N ALA A 23 14.29 20.74 -11.43
CA ALA A 23 14.58 20.55 -12.85
C ALA A 23 13.53 21.20 -13.79
N LYS A 24 12.49 21.85 -13.25
CA LYS A 24 11.37 22.47 -13.98
C LYS A 24 10.61 21.49 -14.87
N LYS A 25 10.47 20.24 -14.41
CA LYS A 25 9.80 19.16 -15.15
C LYS A 25 8.43 18.77 -14.60
N ALA A 26 8.05 19.29 -13.43
CA ALA A 26 6.74 19.02 -12.81
C ALA A 26 5.98 20.31 -12.46
N PRO A 27 5.57 21.12 -13.46
CA PRO A 27 4.85 22.38 -13.24
C PRO A 27 3.52 22.21 -12.49
N GLY A 28 2.78 21.11 -12.69
CA GLY A 28 1.51 20.87 -11.99
C GLY A 28 1.72 20.64 -10.49
N MET A 29 2.64 19.75 -10.14
CA MET A 29 3.03 19.47 -8.76
C MET A 29 3.66 20.71 -8.11
N GLN A 30 4.49 21.46 -8.85
CA GLN A 30 5.07 22.73 -8.37
C GLN A 30 3.96 23.73 -8.00
N PHE A 31 2.97 23.92 -8.87
CA PHE A 31 1.85 24.82 -8.61
C PHE A 31 1.11 24.47 -7.32
N LEU A 32 0.83 23.18 -7.10
CA LEU A 32 0.16 22.71 -5.90
C LEU A 32 1.05 22.88 -4.66
N MET A 33 2.35 22.60 -4.77
CA MET A 33 3.32 22.72 -3.68
C MET A 33 3.43 24.17 -3.20
N GLU A 34 3.50 25.14 -4.12
CA GLU A 34 3.60 26.56 -3.82
C GLU A 34 2.33 27.14 -3.16
N ARG A 35 1.18 26.50 -3.37
CA ARG A 35 -0.15 26.96 -2.91
C ARG A 35 -0.77 26.04 -1.86
N GLY A 36 0.04 25.15 -1.28
CA GLY A 36 -0.41 24.11 -0.37
C GLY A 36 0.55 23.91 0.80
N GLN A 37 0.22 22.90 1.61
CA GLN A 37 1.11 22.35 2.62
C GLN A 37 1.83 21.15 2.01
N TYR A 38 3.16 21.21 1.98
CA TYR A 38 4.01 20.08 1.63
C TYR A 38 4.64 19.48 2.88
N ILE A 39 4.51 18.17 3.04
CA ILE A 39 5.07 17.38 4.14
C ILE A 39 5.93 16.27 3.49
N PRO A 40 7.26 16.37 3.52
CA PRO A 40 8.16 15.42 2.86
C PRO A 40 8.31 14.10 3.63
N ASP A 41 7.91 14.08 4.90
CA ASP A 41 8.20 13.02 5.87
C ASP A 41 6.93 12.31 6.40
N CYS A 42 5.88 12.20 5.59
CA CYS A 42 4.70 11.43 5.95
C CYS A 42 5.05 9.93 5.98
N VAL A 43 4.55 9.20 6.98
CA VAL A 43 4.89 7.78 7.17
C VAL A 43 3.73 6.88 6.71
N THR A 44 4.03 5.95 5.81
CA THR A 44 3.08 4.92 5.35
C THR A 44 3.00 3.73 6.31
N VAL A 45 2.16 2.74 5.98
CA VAL A 45 1.98 1.54 6.81
C VAL A 45 3.04 0.47 6.55
N PHE A 46 2.97 -0.66 7.25
CA PHE A 46 3.86 -1.80 7.02
C PHE A 46 3.03 -3.08 6.88
N PRO A 47 3.30 -3.90 5.86
CA PRO A 47 4.30 -3.67 4.82
C PRO A 47 3.91 -2.58 3.83
N THR A 48 4.92 -2.02 3.18
CA THR A 48 4.75 -0.91 2.23
C THR A 48 4.28 -1.46 0.88
N MET A 49 3.13 -2.16 0.87
CA MET A 49 2.57 -2.86 -0.30
C MET A 49 1.15 -2.38 -0.58
N THR A 50 0.80 -2.18 -1.86
CA THR A 50 -0.46 -1.57 -2.34
C THR A 50 -1.71 -2.07 -1.63
N ALA A 51 -1.93 -3.39 -1.50
CA ALA A 51 -3.16 -3.89 -0.84
C ALA A 51 -3.29 -3.50 0.65
N SER A 52 -2.17 -3.49 1.38
CA SER A 52 -2.15 -3.08 2.80
C SER A 52 -2.34 -1.57 2.92
N ILE A 53 -1.63 -0.82 2.07
CA ILE A 53 -1.66 0.64 2.04
C ILE A 53 -3.01 1.18 1.61
N ASP A 54 -3.58 0.67 0.52
CA ASP A 54 -4.91 1.09 0.03
C ASP A 54 -5.97 0.89 1.09
N CYS A 55 -5.97 -0.28 1.77
CA CYS A 55 -6.89 -0.54 2.87
C CYS A 55 -6.67 0.44 4.01
N SER A 56 -5.43 0.72 4.40
CA SER A 56 -5.10 1.68 5.45
C SER A 56 -5.50 3.11 5.09
N LEU A 57 -5.30 3.52 3.83
CA LEU A 57 -5.63 4.84 3.31
C LEU A 57 -7.14 5.10 3.39
N ILE A 58 -7.95 4.13 2.96
CA ILE A 58 -9.40 4.30 2.96
C ILE A 58 -10.04 4.02 4.31
N THR A 59 -9.40 3.31 5.24
CA THR A 59 -9.98 2.99 6.57
C THR A 59 -9.44 3.85 7.70
N GLY A 60 -8.26 4.45 7.53
CA GLY A 60 -7.59 5.26 8.54
C GLY A 60 -7.02 4.45 9.72
N VAL A 61 -6.76 3.17 9.51
CA VAL A 61 -6.25 2.25 10.54
C VAL A 61 -5.16 1.34 9.95
N TYR A 62 -4.39 0.68 10.81
CA TYR A 62 -3.34 -0.27 10.41
C TYR A 62 -3.91 -1.69 10.15
N PRO A 63 -3.10 -2.62 9.59
CA PRO A 63 -3.54 -3.97 9.25
C PRO A 63 -4.07 -4.80 10.43
N ASP A 64 -3.71 -4.47 11.68
CA ASP A 64 -4.24 -5.13 12.87
C ASP A 64 -5.76 -4.98 13.00
N GLN A 65 -6.33 -3.93 12.40
CA GLN A 65 -7.76 -3.64 12.43
C GLN A 65 -8.46 -3.99 11.12
N HIS A 66 -7.89 -3.62 9.98
CA HIS A 66 -8.53 -3.86 8.68
C HIS A 66 -8.28 -5.27 8.13
N LYS A 67 -7.36 -6.05 8.74
CA LYS A 67 -7.11 -7.48 8.48
C LYS A 67 -6.55 -7.85 7.10
N VAL A 68 -6.03 -6.89 6.33
CA VAL A 68 -5.37 -7.15 5.03
C VAL A 68 -3.87 -6.92 5.17
N PRO A 69 -3.05 -7.95 5.45
CA PRO A 69 -1.65 -7.76 5.83
C PRO A 69 -0.70 -7.38 4.70
N GLY A 70 -1.00 -7.65 3.43
CA GLY A 70 -0.06 -7.46 2.33
C GLY A 70 -0.60 -7.99 1.00
N LEU A 71 0.24 -8.02 -0.04
CA LEU A 71 -0.13 -8.57 -1.35
C LEU A 71 -0.24 -10.10 -1.31
N VAL A 72 0.68 -10.74 -0.59
CA VAL A 72 0.73 -12.19 -0.40
C VAL A 72 0.65 -12.50 1.07
N TRP A 73 -0.32 -13.32 1.48
CA TRP A 73 -0.49 -13.71 2.88
C TRP A 73 -1.23 -15.03 3.01
N TYR A 74 -1.13 -15.63 4.20
CA TYR A 74 -1.76 -16.90 4.52
C TYR A 74 -2.84 -16.68 5.58
N GLU A 75 -4.00 -17.28 5.37
CA GLU A 75 -5.11 -17.31 6.31
C GLU A 75 -5.12 -18.68 7.02
N PRO A 76 -4.57 -18.80 8.24
CA PRO A 76 -4.39 -20.09 8.89
C PRO A 76 -5.71 -20.82 9.14
N GLU A 77 -6.76 -20.09 9.50
CA GLU A 77 -8.09 -20.64 9.78
C GLU A 77 -8.71 -21.36 8.57
N LYS A 78 -8.44 -20.85 7.36
CA LYS A 78 -8.95 -21.45 6.12
C LYS A 78 -7.93 -22.34 5.41
N GLY A 79 -6.69 -22.36 5.88
CA GLY A 79 -5.58 -23.05 5.22
C GLY A 79 -5.32 -22.55 3.80
N LYS A 80 -5.52 -21.25 3.54
CA LYS A 80 -5.48 -20.66 2.20
C LYS A 80 -4.46 -19.54 2.10
N MET A 81 -3.71 -19.55 1.00
CA MET A 81 -2.84 -18.44 0.60
C MET A 81 -3.58 -17.52 -0.36
N HIS A 82 -3.51 -16.23 -0.07
CA HIS A 82 -4.08 -15.15 -0.85
C HIS A 82 -2.96 -14.41 -1.58
N ASN A 83 -3.21 -14.05 -2.83
CA ASN A 83 -2.31 -13.28 -3.66
C ASN A 83 -3.15 -12.30 -4.50
N TYR A 84 -2.89 -11.00 -4.32
CA TYR A 84 -3.57 -9.91 -5.04
C TYR A 84 -2.83 -9.51 -6.33
N ILE A 85 -2.47 -10.50 -7.15
CA ILE A 85 -1.74 -10.36 -8.43
C ILE A 85 -0.29 -9.85 -8.25
N ASN A 86 0.41 -10.32 -7.21
CA ASN A 86 1.84 -10.13 -7.09
C ASN A 86 2.62 -11.20 -7.88
N GLY A 87 3.40 -10.75 -8.87
CA GLY A 87 4.27 -11.57 -9.72
C GLY A 87 3.54 -12.45 -10.74
N ALA A 88 3.97 -12.41 -12.01
CA ALA A 88 3.32 -13.19 -13.08
C ALA A 88 3.47 -14.72 -12.92
N ILE A 89 4.64 -15.20 -12.50
CA ILE A 89 4.90 -16.64 -12.32
C ILE A 89 4.15 -17.19 -11.10
N PRO A 90 4.14 -16.52 -9.92
CA PRO A 90 3.32 -16.93 -8.78
C PRO A 90 1.83 -17.00 -9.12
N VAL A 91 1.30 -15.98 -9.79
CA VAL A 91 -0.12 -15.94 -10.22
C VAL A 91 -0.46 -17.12 -11.12
N LYS A 92 0.41 -17.44 -12.08
CA LYS A 92 0.21 -18.61 -12.96
C LYS A 92 0.16 -19.91 -12.16
N LYS A 93 1.05 -20.07 -11.17
CA LYS A 93 1.17 -21.29 -10.36
C LYS A 93 0.04 -21.45 -9.34
N MET A 94 -0.39 -20.37 -8.69
CA MET A 94 -1.55 -20.36 -7.79
C MET A 94 -2.90 -20.44 -8.53
N GLY A 95 -2.91 -20.02 -9.80
CA GLY A 95 -4.10 -19.95 -10.65
C GLY A 95 -4.57 -18.51 -10.85
N LEU A 96 -4.62 -18.06 -12.10
CA LEU A 96 -5.03 -16.70 -12.47
C LEU A 96 -6.44 -16.37 -11.96
N THR A 97 -7.41 -17.27 -12.12
CA THR A 97 -8.77 -17.04 -11.66
C THR A 97 -8.86 -16.84 -10.15
N HIS A 98 -8.08 -17.60 -9.37
CA HIS A 98 -8.00 -17.44 -7.92
C HIS A 98 -7.47 -16.04 -7.56
N CYS A 99 -6.34 -15.63 -8.14
CA CYS A 99 -5.74 -14.33 -7.84
C CYS A 99 -6.60 -13.15 -8.32
N ALA A 100 -7.23 -13.27 -9.49
CA ALA A 100 -8.16 -12.26 -10.00
C ALA A 100 -9.41 -12.16 -9.12
N THR A 101 -9.92 -13.29 -8.61
CA THR A 101 -11.03 -13.29 -7.64
C THR A 101 -10.63 -12.59 -6.35
N ASN A 102 -9.41 -12.84 -5.85
CA ASN A 102 -8.91 -12.22 -4.63
C ASN A 102 -8.90 -10.69 -4.73
N VAL A 103 -8.37 -10.12 -5.82
CA VAL A 103 -8.25 -8.66 -5.95
C VAL A 103 -9.55 -7.98 -6.34
N LEU A 104 -10.36 -8.57 -7.24
CA LEU A 104 -11.59 -7.95 -7.70
C LEU A 104 -12.70 -8.06 -6.64
N PHE A 105 -12.84 -9.23 -6.00
CA PHE A 105 -13.98 -9.52 -5.15
C PHE A 105 -13.58 -9.67 -3.68
N ASP A 106 -12.70 -10.62 -3.38
CA ASP A 106 -12.53 -11.05 -1.99
C ASP A 106 -11.88 -9.98 -1.12
N LEU A 107 -10.97 -9.16 -1.65
CA LEU A 107 -10.35 -8.04 -0.93
C LEU A 107 -11.42 -7.17 -0.26
N ASN A 108 -12.39 -6.68 -1.03
CA ASN A 108 -13.42 -5.75 -0.53
C ASN A 108 -14.56 -6.47 0.19
N GLU A 109 -15.01 -7.63 -0.31
CA GLU A 109 -16.21 -8.30 0.20
C GLU A 109 -15.94 -9.19 1.42
N ARG A 110 -14.72 -9.74 1.55
CA ARG A 110 -14.42 -10.86 2.46
C ARG A 110 -13.19 -10.64 3.33
N HIS A 111 -12.10 -10.08 2.81
CA HIS A 111 -10.82 -9.96 3.50
C HIS A 111 -10.72 -8.67 4.32
N LEU A 112 -11.13 -7.54 3.74
CA LEU A 112 -11.20 -6.28 4.45
C LEU A 112 -12.23 -6.39 5.58
N SER A 113 -11.79 -6.19 6.82
CA SER A 113 -12.64 -6.33 8.01
C SER A 113 -13.90 -5.46 7.92
N LYS A 114 -15.04 -6.00 8.34
CA LYS A 114 -16.31 -5.29 8.42
C LYS A 114 -16.46 -4.48 9.71
N GLU A 115 -15.52 -4.62 10.64
CA GLU A 115 -15.50 -3.87 11.90
C GLU A 115 -14.97 -2.44 11.73
N VAL A 116 -14.29 -2.17 10.61
CA VAL A 116 -13.80 -0.84 10.24
C VAL A 116 -14.51 -0.37 8.98
N LYS A 117 -14.93 0.90 8.97
CA LYS A 117 -15.56 1.51 7.81
C LYS A 117 -14.53 2.12 6.89
N THR A 118 -14.75 2.01 5.58
CA THR A 118 -14.02 2.81 4.61
C THR A 118 -14.52 4.26 4.62
N ILE A 119 -13.73 5.16 4.05
CA ILE A 119 -14.13 6.54 3.81
C ILE A 119 -15.35 6.61 2.88
N HIS A 120 -15.48 5.68 1.93
CA HIS A 120 -16.63 5.62 1.05
C HIS A 120 -17.92 5.29 1.80
N GLU A 121 -17.87 4.29 2.70
CA GLU A 121 -19.00 3.92 3.56
C GLU A 121 -19.40 5.08 4.48
N GLU A 122 -18.43 5.72 5.14
CA GLU A 122 -18.71 6.85 6.04
C GLU A 122 -19.29 8.07 5.30
N LEU A 123 -18.76 8.42 4.13
CA LEU A 123 -19.28 9.53 3.34
C LEU A 123 -20.71 9.26 2.85
N GLU A 124 -20.99 8.06 2.35
CA GLU A 124 -22.31 7.69 1.86
C GLU A 124 -23.37 7.66 2.97
N GLU A 125 -23.00 7.19 4.17
CA GLU A 125 -23.86 7.25 5.36
C GLU A 125 -24.17 8.69 5.79
N ASN A 126 -23.26 9.63 5.52
CA ASN A 126 -23.45 11.07 5.72
C ASN A 126 -24.06 11.77 4.50
N GLN A 127 -24.68 11.01 3.57
CA GLN A 127 -25.35 11.53 2.37
C GLN A 127 -24.42 12.28 1.40
N LEU A 128 -23.11 12.01 1.50
CA LEU A 128 -22.10 12.54 0.59
C LEU A 128 -21.76 11.50 -0.48
N VAL A 129 -21.73 11.95 -1.72
CA VAL A 129 -21.25 11.15 -2.86
C VAL A 129 -19.73 11.02 -2.81
N SER A 130 -19.22 9.80 -2.89
CA SER A 130 -17.79 9.52 -3.09
C SER A 130 -17.54 8.80 -4.43
N GLY A 131 -16.29 8.80 -4.88
CA GLY A 131 -15.85 8.05 -6.04
C GLY A 131 -14.44 7.48 -5.90
N SER A 132 -14.16 6.40 -6.64
CA SER A 132 -12.86 5.74 -6.70
C SER A 132 -12.55 5.32 -8.14
N ILE A 133 -11.33 5.64 -8.58
CA ILE A 133 -10.82 5.36 -9.92
C ILE A 133 -9.54 4.54 -9.76
N ASN A 134 -9.59 3.28 -10.19
CA ASN A 134 -8.50 2.30 -10.26
C ASN A 134 -7.88 1.83 -8.92
N VAL A 135 -8.32 2.31 -7.75
CA VAL A 135 -7.84 1.78 -6.45
C VAL A 135 -8.49 0.43 -6.14
N ILE A 136 -7.69 -0.57 -5.75
CA ILE A 136 -8.17 -1.94 -5.51
C ILE A 136 -8.97 -2.07 -4.20
N ALA A 137 -8.68 -1.25 -3.18
CA ALA A 137 -9.54 -1.12 -2.00
C ALA A 137 -10.56 0.00 -2.22
N HIS A 138 -11.84 -0.36 -2.27
CA HIS A 138 -12.89 0.57 -2.68
C HIS A 138 -14.26 0.27 -2.05
N ARG A 139 -14.37 -0.62 -1.06
CA ARG A 139 -15.67 -1.01 -0.47
C ARG A 139 -16.53 0.23 -0.13
N GLY A 140 -17.77 0.23 -0.61
CA GLY A 140 -18.82 1.22 -0.35
C GLY A 140 -20.21 0.57 -0.42
N HIS A 141 -21.30 1.32 -0.28
CA HIS A 141 -22.65 0.75 -0.19
C HIS A 141 -23.28 0.42 -1.55
N LYS A 142 -22.69 0.86 -2.66
CA LYS A 142 -23.20 0.55 -4.00
C LYS A 142 -22.66 -0.78 -4.51
N LYS A 143 -23.43 -1.45 -5.37
CA LYS A 143 -23.04 -2.69 -6.04
C LYS A 143 -22.85 -2.45 -7.53
N HIS A 144 -21.66 -2.77 -8.02
CA HIS A 144 -21.24 -2.59 -9.40
C HIS A 144 -21.11 -3.93 -10.11
N GLN A 145 -21.54 -3.99 -11.36
CA GLN A 145 -21.40 -5.17 -12.20
C GLN A 145 -20.02 -5.17 -12.87
N VAL A 146 -19.30 -6.28 -12.74
CA VAL A 146 -18.03 -6.48 -13.45
C VAL A 146 -18.30 -6.94 -14.87
N HIS A 147 -17.66 -6.25 -15.82
CA HIS A 147 -17.67 -6.54 -17.24
C HIS A 147 -16.29 -7.01 -17.66
N VAL A 148 -16.06 -8.31 -17.58
CA VAL A 148 -14.78 -8.91 -17.90
C VAL A 148 -14.57 -8.91 -19.43
N PRO A 149 -13.44 -8.37 -19.95
CA PRO A 149 -13.13 -8.40 -21.37
C PRO A 149 -13.13 -9.85 -21.91
N PRO A 150 -13.59 -10.12 -23.15
CA PRO A 150 -13.79 -11.48 -23.65
C PRO A 150 -12.58 -12.42 -23.53
N LEU A 151 -11.37 -11.88 -23.75
CA LEU A 151 -10.13 -12.66 -23.61
C LEU A 151 -9.88 -13.06 -22.14
N LEU A 152 -10.05 -12.12 -21.20
CA LEU A 152 -9.89 -12.39 -19.78
C LEU A 152 -11.00 -13.31 -19.25
N ASP A 153 -12.22 -13.17 -19.77
CA ASP A 153 -13.37 -14.02 -19.43
C ASP A 153 -13.10 -15.48 -19.86
N ALA A 154 -12.54 -15.68 -21.06
CA ALA A 154 -12.11 -17.00 -21.53
C ALA A 154 -10.96 -17.57 -20.69
N LEU A 155 -9.92 -16.78 -20.38
CA LEU A 155 -8.78 -17.21 -19.56
C LEU A 155 -9.18 -17.57 -18.12
N THR A 156 -10.26 -16.98 -17.62
CA THR A 156 -10.77 -17.21 -16.25
C THR A 156 -11.93 -18.19 -16.22
N SER A 157 -12.17 -18.90 -17.32
CA SER A 157 -13.26 -19.88 -17.46
C SER A 157 -14.64 -19.31 -17.10
N PHE A 158 -14.87 -18.03 -17.37
CA PHE A 158 -16.13 -17.32 -17.14
C PHE A 158 -16.56 -17.25 -15.67
N GLN A 159 -15.61 -17.38 -14.73
CA GLN A 159 -15.91 -17.46 -13.30
C GLN A 159 -16.01 -16.08 -12.60
N LEU A 160 -15.55 -15.01 -13.23
CA LEU A 160 -15.50 -13.67 -12.63
C LEU A 160 -16.79 -12.86 -12.89
N ARG A 161 -17.91 -13.28 -12.28
CA ARG A 161 -19.24 -12.69 -12.55
C ARG A 161 -19.95 -12.08 -11.34
N GLU A 162 -19.25 -11.96 -10.21
CA GLU A 162 -19.80 -11.38 -9.00
C GLU A 162 -19.99 -9.85 -9.13
N LYS A 163 -20.78 -9.28 -8.22
CA LYS A 163 -20.89 -7.83 -8.06
C LYS A 163 -19.89 -7.37 -7.01
N MET A 164 -19.30 -6.20 -7.24
CA MET A 164 -18.34 -5.58 -6.32
C MET A 164 -19.01 -4.44 -5.55
N SER A 165 -18.78 -4.35 -4.25
CA SER A 165 -19.08 -3.15 -3.46
C SER A 165 -18.17 -2.02 -3.88
N GLY A 166 -18.71 -0.82 -3.94
CA GLY A 166 -17.96 0.35 -4.37
C GLY A 166 -18.63 1.65 -3.96
N PRO A 167 -17.93 2.77 -4.12
CA PRO A 167 -18.54 4.08 -3.98
C PRO A 167 -19.54 4.35 -5.10
N THR A 168 -20.27 5.45 -4.97
CA THR A 168 -21.27 5.88 -5.94
C THR A 168 -20.73 6.04 -7.36
N ILE A 169 -19.52 6.59 -7.53
CA ILE A 169 -18.84 6.62 -8.83
C ILE A 169 -17.62 5.71 -8.77
N MET A 170 -17.60 4.63 -9.55
CA MET A 170 -16.50 3.68 -9.52
C MET A 170 -15.97 3.39 -10.92
N SER A 171 -14.66 3.38 -11.06
CA SER A 171 -13.96 2.85 -12.24
C SER A 171 -12.87 1.88 -11.80
N MET A 172 -12.78 0.75 -12.48
CA MET A 172 -11.69 -0.23 -12.34
C MET A 172 -11.28 -0.64 -13.75
N GLY A 173 -10.43 0.17 -14.36
CA GLY A 173 -10.12 0.13 -15.79
C GLY A 173 -11.38 -0.04 -16.63
N THR A 174 -11.34 -1.00 -17.55
CA THR A 174 -12.50 -1.38 -18.38
C THR A 174 -13.42 -2.40 -17.72
N LEU A 175 -13.04 -2.96 -16.57
CA LEU A 175 -13.79 -4.00 -15.83
C LEU A 175 -15.05 -3.43 -15.16
N VAL A 176 -14.92 -2.24 -14.56
CA VAL A 176 -16.05 -1.45 -14.08
C VAL A 176 -15.94 -0.08 -14.67
N ARG A 177 -16.99 0.32 -15.38
CA ARG A 177 -17.08 1.63 -16.01
C ARG A 177 -18.14 2.44 -15.27
N PRO A 178 -17.82 3.68 -14.86
CA PRO A 178 -18.81 4.52 -14.20
C PRO A 178 -19.91 4.91 -15.19
N GLU A 179 -21.14 5.01 -14.71
CA GLU A 179 -22.27 5.55 -15.49
C GLU A 179 -22.14 7.08 -15.61
N ILE A 180 -21.25 7.52 -16.48
CA ILE A 180 -21.01 8.94 -16.76
C ILE A 180 -21.85 9.43 -17.94
N PHE A 181 -22.15 10.72 -17.97
CA PHE A 181 -23.09 11.31 -18.92
C PHE A 181 -22.61 11.32 -20.37
N ARG A 182 -21.29 11.41 -20.59
CA ARG A 182 -20.69 11.20 -21.91
C ARG A 182 -19.83 9.95 -21.87
N PRO A 183 -19.97 9.04 -22.84
CA PRO A 183 -19.10 7.88 -22.91
C PRO A 183 -17.64 8.30 -23.05
N ILE A 184 -16.73 7.64 -22.31
CA ILE A 184 -15.30 7.74 -22.58
C ILE A 184 -15.03 7.09 -23.92
N THR A 185 -14.49 7.85 -24.86
CA THR A 185 -14.13 7.34 -26.18
C THR A 185 -13.02 6.31 -26.07
N TRP A 186 -13.19 5.17 -26.73
CA TRP A 186 -12.17 4.13 -26.73
C TRP A 186 -10.83 4.64 -27.27
N ASN A 187 -9.74 4.41 -26.53
CA ASN A 187 -8.39 4.73 -26.97
C ASN A 187 -7.38 3.61 -26.61
N LEU A 188 -6.10 3.82 -26.91
CA LEU A 188 -5.04 2.83 -26.68
C LEU A 188 -4.89 2.44 -25.20
N ALA A 189 -5.17 3.36 -24.27
CA ALA A 189 -5.05 3.12 -22.83
C ALA A 189 -6.01 2.03 -22.32
N GLN A 190 -7.04 1.66 -23.09
CA GLN A 190 -8.01 0.63 -22.71
C GLN A 190 -7.68 -0.76 -23.27
N THR A 191 -6.55 -0.88 -24.00
CA THR A 191 -6.11 -2.15 -24.59
C THR A 191 -5.45 -3.06 -23.56
N LEU A 192 -5.29 -4.35 -23.91
CA LEU A 192 -4.60 -5.33 -23.06
C LEU A 192 -3.15 -4.93 -22.76
N THR A 193 -2.43 -4.38 -23.75
CA THR A 193 -1.02 -3.98 -23.59
C THR A 193 -0.86 -2.83 -22.62
N GLU A 194 -1.91 -2.02 -22.45
CA GLU A 194 -1.97 -0.89 -21.51
C GLU A 194 -2.76 -1.23 -20.24
N GLY A 195 -2.82 -2.51 -19.85
CA GLY A 195 -3.43 -2.91 -18.57
C GLY A 195 -4.95 -2.74 -18.51
N TYR A 196 -5.65 -2.74 -19.64
CA TYR A 196 -7.11 -2.62 -19.71
C TYR A 196 -7.68 -1.35 -19.03
N GLY A 197 -6.95 -0.23 -19.04
CA GLY A 197 -7.38 1.02 -18.41
C GLY A 197 -6.95 1.18 -16.96
N ILE A 198 -6.19 0.25 -16.39
CA ILE A 198 -5.54 0.43 -15.08
C ILE A 198 -4.19 1.13 -15.31
N ASN A 199 -4.26 2.40 -15.71
CA ASN A 199 -3.13 3.28 -16.02
C ASN A 199 -3.52 4.76 -15.81
N ASP A 200 -2.52 5.65 -15.80
CA ASP A 200 -2.68 7.06 -15.47
C ASP A 200 -3.53 7.78 -16.53
N THR A 201 -3.31 7.44 -17.80
CA THR A 201 -4.04 8.05 -18.93
C THR A 201 -5.55 7.87 -18.78
N TYR A 202 -6.00 6.63 -18.56
CA TYR A 202 -7.41 6.32 -18.42
C TYR A 202 -7.99 6.88 -17.11
N ALA A 203 -7.22 6.81 -16.01
CA ALA A 203 -7.67 7.37 -14.73
C ALA A 203 -7.98 8.88 -14.83
N ILE A 204 -7.11 9.64 -15.50
CA ILE A 204 -7.33 11.06 -15.75
C ILE A 204 -8.46 11.32 -16.75
N ASP A 205 -8.60 10.51 -17.80
CA ASP A 205 -9.73 10.63 -18.75
C ASP A 205 -11.08 10.48 -18.02
N VAL A 206 -11.20 9.48 -17.14
CA VAL A 206 -12.40 9.26 -16.30
C VAL A 206 -12.63 10.47 -15.38
N LEU A 207 -11.60 10.93 -14.68
CA LEU A 207 -11.70 12.05 -13.74
C LEU A 207 -12.18 13.34 -14.43
N ILE A 208 -11.56 13.68 -15.57
CA ILE A 208 -11.92 14.87 -16.35
C ILE A 208 -13.40 14.80 -16.77
N GLU A 209 -13.89 13.63 -17.19
CA GLU A 209 -15.27 13.52 -17.63
C GLU A 209 -16.27 13.56 -16.47
N VAL A 210 -15.91 13.00 -15.30
CA VAL A 210 -16.67 13.19 -14.06
C VAL A 210 -16.81 14.68 -13.73
N ILE A 211 -15.73 15.46 -13.84
CA ILE A 211 -15.73 16.90 -13.55
C ILE A 211 -16.57 17.68 -14.57
N ARG A 212 -16.35 17.43 -15.87
CA ARG A 212 -17.08 18.10 -16.96
C ARG A 212 -18.58 17.83 -16.93
N SER A 213 -18.98 16.71 -16.36
CA SER A 213 -20.39 16.38 -16.20
C SER A 213 -21.16 17.25 -15.20
N GLY A 214 -20.44 18.02 -14.36
CA GLY A 214 -21.03 18.81 -13.28
C GLY A 214 -21.50 17.98 -12.07
N LYS A 215 -21.29 16.65 -12.07
CA LYS A 215 -21.62 15.74 -10.95
C LYS A 215 -20.38 15.24 -10.19
N GLN A 216 -19.38 16.10 -10.01
CA GLN A 216 -18.19 15.74 -9.25
C GLN A 216 -18.55 15.29 -7.81
N PRO A 217 -18.07 14.10 -7.36
CA PRO A 217 -18.23 13.64 -5.98
C PRO A 217 -17.67 14.62 -4.94
N HIS A 218 -18.14 14.51 -3.69
CA HIS A 218 -17.54 15.19 -2.54
C HIS A 218 -16.11 14.74 -2.29
N PHE A 219 -15.84 13.45 -2.52
CA PHE A 219 -14.51 12.87 -2.45
C PHE A 219 -14.28 12.00 -3.68
N THR A 220 -13.15 12.19 -4.38
CA THR A 220 -12.70 11.28 -5.45
C THR A 220 -11.29 10.82 -5.15
N LEU A 221 -11.12 9.51 -5.08
CA LEU A 221 -9.82 8.85 -4.98
C LEU A 221 -9.37 8.36 -6.37
N VAL A 222 -8.14 8.68 -6.76
CA VAL A 222 -7.60 8.39 -8.10
C VAL A 222 -6.22 7.75 -7.96
N TYR A 223 -6.04 6.56 -8.53
CA TYR A 223 -4.77 5.85 -8.54
C TYR A 223 -4.02 6.04 -9.86
N LEU A 224 -2.73 6.37 -9.76
CA LEU A 224 -1.79 6.55 -10.87
C LEU A 224 -0.61 5.55 -10.71
N PRO A 225 -0.72 4.32 -11.27
CA PRO A 225 0.26 3.24 -11.08
C PRO A 225 1.55 3.36 -11.89
N GLU A 226 1.58 4.16 -12.97
CA GLU A 226 2.62 3.95 -14.01
C GLU A 226 4.05 4.30 -13.55
N ASN A 227 4.18 5.18 -12.55
CA ASN A 227 5.49 5.59 -12.04
C ASN A 227 6.26 4.42 -11.41
N ASP A 228 5.59 3.62 -10.58
CA ASP A 228 6.17 2.45 -9.93
C ASP A 228 6.65 1.38 -10.92
N HIS A 229 5.80 1.00 -11.87
CA HIS A 229 6.13 0.04 -12.93
C HIS A 229 7.40 0.41 -13.72
N LYS A 230 7.63 1.71 -13.91
CA LYS A 230 8.82 2.23 -14.59
C LYS A 230 10.03 2.27 -13.65
N LEU A 231 9.84 2.68 -12.39
CA LEU A 231 10.90 2.76 -11.38
C LEU A 231 11.51 1.40 -11.04
N HIS A 232 10.70 0.34 -10.92
CA HIS A 232 11.22 -1.02 -10.71
C HIS A 232 12.28 -1.43 -11.76
N LYS A 233 12.13 -0.98 -13.01
CA LYS A 233 13.02 -1.33 -14.13
C LYS A 233 14.13 -0.31 -14.37
N SER A 234 13.89 0.95 -14.04
CA SER A 234 14.74 2.07 -14.42
C SER A 234 14.75 3.17 -13.34
N PRO A 235 15.25 2.85 -12.13
CA PRO A 235 15.24 3.81 -11.02
C PRO A 235 16.09 5.06 -11.30
N LEU A 236 17.08 4.97 -12.20
CA LEU A 236 17.90 6.11 -12.62
C LEU A 236 17.11 7.19 -13.39
N ASP A 237 15.99 6.81 -14.01
CA ASP A 237 15.12 7.70 -14.78
C ASP A 237 13.96 8.28 -13.95
N ALA A 238 14.00 8.14 -12.62
CA ALA A 238 12.93 8.54 -11.71
C ALA A 238 12.35 9.95 -11.94
N ILE A 239 13.22 10.93 -12.23
CA ILE A 239 12.78 12.31 -12.54
C ILE A 239 11.90 12.33 -13.79
N GLN A 240 12.26 11.58 -14.83
CA GLN A 240 11.51 11.56 -16.07
C GLN A 240 10.18 10.82 -15.91
N HIS A 241 10.17 9.72 -15.14
CA HIS A 241 8.94 8.97 -14.85
C HIS A 241 7.93 9.82 -14.09
N LEU A 242 8.37 10.52 -13.04
CA LEU A 242 7.49 11.42 -12.29
C LEU A 242 7.04 12.63 -13.13
N ALA A 243 7.90 13.15 -14.02
CA ALA A 243 7.51 14.19 -14.96
C ALA A 243 6.41 13.73 -15.95
N ASP A 244 6.36 12.45 -16.30
CA ASP A 244 5.27 11.90 -17.12
C ASP A 244 3.95 11.88 -16.36
N VAL A 245 3.96 11.55 -15.05
CA VAL A 245 2.79 11.67 -14.17
C VAL A 245 2.33 13.13 -14.09
N ASP A 246 3.26 14.08 -13.97
CA ASP A 246 2.90 15.51 -13.93
C ASP A 246 2.17 15.97 -15.19
N LYS A 247 2.50 15.43 -16.38
CA LYS A 247 1.73 15.72 -17.61
C LYS A 247 0.26 15.32 -17.48
N HIS A 248 -0.02 14.20 -16.81
CA HIS A 248 -1.39 13.75 -16.51
C HIS A 248 -2.07 14.68 -15.50
N LEU A 249 -1.36 15.12 -14.47
CA LEU A 249 -1.85 16.12 -13.53
C LEU A 249 -2.17 17.46 -14.21
N VAL A 250 -1.28 17.95 -15.09
CA VAL A 250 -1.49 19.17 -15.89
C VAL A 250 -2.71 19.05 -16.78
N ARG A 251 -2.92 17.91 -17.45
CA ARG A 251 -4.15 17.67 -18.23
C ARG A 251 -5.42 17.79 -17.39
N PHE A 252 -5.38 17.33 -16.14
CA PHE A 252 -6.48 17.51 -15.19
C PHE A 252 -6.64 18.98 -14.79
N LEU A 253 -5.56 19.69 -14.48
CA LEU A 253 -5.59 21.11 -14.11
C LEU A 253 -6.14 21.98 -15.25
N ASP A 254 -5.74 21.69 -16.49
CA ASP A 254 -6.20 22.35 -17.72
C ASP A 254 -7.66 22.04 -18.08
N SER A 255 -8.33 21.17 -17.33
CA SER A 255 -9.78 20.94 -17.47
C SER A 255 -10.64 22.02 -16.81
N PHE A 256 -10.03 22.93 -16.03
CA PHE A 256 -10.65 24.09 -15.40
C PHE A 256 -10.34 25.37 -16.20
N ASP A 257 -11.07 26.46 -15.94
CA ASP A 257 -10.80 27.75 -16.61
C ASP A 257 -9.43 28.33 -16.22
N SER A 258 -8.97 28.02 -15.00
CA SER A 258 -7.62 28.27 -14.50
C SER A 258 -7.25 27.28 -13.40
N TRP A 259 -5.95 27.12 -13.14
CA TRP A 259 -5.48 26.27 -12.06
C TRP A 259 -5.89 26.82 -10.69
N GLU A 260 -5.96 28.14 -10.52
CA GLU A 260 -6.52 28.78 -9.33
C GLU A 260 -8.01 28.43 -9.11
N GLN A 261 -8.82 28.40 -10.18
CA GLN A 261 -10.22 28.00 -10.09
C GLN A 261 -10.37 26.54 -9.59
N MET A 262 -9.43 25.66 -9.97
CA MET A 262 -9.40 24.29 -9.43
C MET A 262 -9.28 24.32 -7.90
N LEU A 263 -8.37 25.12 -7.34
CA LEU A 263 -8.19 25.26 -5.89
C LEU A 263 -9.31 26.03 -5.18
N GLU A 264 -10.04 26.91 -5.88
CA GLU A 264 -11.25 27.54 -5.33
C GLU A 264 -12.37 26.53 -5.12
N ARG A 265 -12.48 25.54 -6.02
CA ARG A 265 -13.53 24.51 -6.00
C ARG A 265 -13.14 23.27 -5.22
N ASN A 266 -11.84 22.99 -5.09
CA ASN A 266 -11.33 21.71 -4.58
C ASN A 266 -10.20 21.86 -3.57
N VAL A 267 -10.11 20.87 -2.69
CA VAL A 267 -8.87 20.48 -2.01
C VAL A 267 -8.23 19.38 -2.85
N CYS A 268 -6.98 19.57 -3.26
CA CYS A 268 -6.21 18.59 -4.02
C CYS A 268 -5.14 18.00 -3.11
N ILE A 269 -5.17 16.67 -2.95
CA ILE A 269 -4.20 15.92 -2.14
C ILE A 269 -3.39 15.04 -3.08
N LEU A 270 -2.07 15.18 -3.06
CA LEU A 270 -1.15 14.19 -3.66
C LEU A 270 -0.49 13.42 -2.52
N ILE A 271 -0.51 12.11 -2.61
CA ILE A 271 0.16 11.23 -1.66
C ILE A 271 0.77 10.05 -2.42
N SER A 272 1.86 9.50 -1.89
CA SER A 272 2.37 8.21 -2.34
C SER A 272 1.91 7.08 -1.44
N ASP A 273 1.94 5.87 -1.94
CA ASP A 273 1.75 4.66 -1.16
C ASP A 273 3.05 4.26 -0.44
N HIS A 274 4.18 4.24 -1.15
CA HIS A 274 5.50 3.87 -0.63
C HIS A 274 6.67 4.56 -1.35
N GLY A 275 7.87 4.43 -0.78
CA GLY A 275 9.12 4.72 -1.49
C GLY A 275 9.70 3.48 -2.17
N GLN A 276 10.89 3.61 -2.73
CA GLN A 276 11.64 2.49 -3.31
C GLN A 276 13.11 2.51 -2.91
N THR A 277 13.69 1.32 -2.82
CA THR A 277 15.11 1.10 -2.58
C THR A 277 15.72 0.35 -3.77
N ILE A 278 16.92 0.79 -4.18
CA ILE A 278 17.67 0.12 -5.25
C ILE A 278 18.27 -1.18 -4.71
N ILE A 279 17.96 -2.30 -5.35
CA ILE A 279 18.55 -3.61 -5.07
C ILE A 279 19.87 -3.73 -5.82
N GLY A 280 20.88 -4.32 -5.19
CA GLY A 280 22.18 -4.52 -5.85
C GLY A 280 22.09 -5.45 -7.06
N GLU A 281 23.15 -5.48 -7.86
CA GLU A 281 23.12 -6.13 -9.19
C GLU A 281 23.41 -7.64 -9.16
N SER A 282 24.05 -8.14 -8.10
CA SER A 282 24.45 -9.55 -7.98
C SER A 282 23.48 -10.37 -7.12
N GLU A 283 23.43 -11.68 -7.35
CA GLU A 283 22.57 -12.62 -6.58
C GLU A 283 22.84 -12.60 -5.06
N ASP A 284 23.99 -12.10 -4.60
CA ASP A 284 24.28 -11.87 -3.17
C ASP A 284 23.31 -10.87 -2.51
N HIS A 285 22.59 -10.08 -3.30
CA HIS A 285 21.52 -9.18 -2.83
C HIS A 285 20.18 -9.89 -2.61
N ASN A 286 20.07 -11.16 -2.99
CA ASN A 286 18.88 -11.97 -2.76
C ASN A 286 19.08 -12.86 -1.53
N ILE A 287 18.19 -12.68 -0.56
CA ILE A 287 18.15 -13.47 0.67
C ILE A 287 17.30 -14.71 0.40
N SER A 288 17.94 -15.83 0.08
CA SER A 288 17.27 -17.10 -0.24
C SER A 288 16.60 -17.73 0.99
N LEU A 289 15.26 -17.66 1.02
CA LEU A 289 14.47 -18.29 2.07
C LEU A 289 14.54 -19.82 2.02
N ASP A 290 14.64 -20.40 0.82
CA ASP A 290 14.83 -21.86 0.66
C ASP A 290 16.13 -22.35 1.30
N ARG A 291 17.20 -21.54 1.23
CA ARG A 291 18.48 -21.86 1.87
C ARG A 291 18.39 -21.71 3.40
N LEU A 292 17.86 -20.59 3.88
CA LEU A 292 17.73 -20.32 5.32
C LEU A 292 16.82 -21.34 6.01
N LEU A 293 15.76 -21.76 5.32
CA LEU A 293 14.75 -22.69 5.83
C LEU A 293 14.96 -24.13 5.33
N SER A 294 16.16 -24.47 4.85
CA SER A 294 16.48 -25.80 4.26
C SER A 294 16.25 -27.00 5.19
N ARG A 295 16.15 -26.77 6.50
CA ARG A 295 15.84 -27.80 7.51
C ARG A 295 14.34 -28.01 7.75
N PHE A 296 13.49 -27.20 7.12
CA PHE A 296 12.05 -27.21 7.28
C PHE A 296 11.37 -27.69 5.99
N SER A 297 10.22 -28.32 6.16
CA SER A 297 9.31 -28.64 5.05
C SER A 297 8.55 -27.38 4.64
N ILE A 298 8.99 -26.73 3.56
CA ILE A 298 8.38 -25.50 3.03
C ILE A 298 7.16 -25.86 2.19
N HIS A 299 6.04 -25.14 2.39
CA HIS A 299 4.84 -25.26 1.55
C HIS A 299 5.13 -24.89 0.09
N PRO A 300 4.89 -25.79 -0.88
CA PRO A 300 5.02 -25.47 -2.30
C PRO A 300 3.88 -24.58 -2.78
N LEU A 301 4.21 -23.56 -3.57
CA LEU A 301 3.24 -22.59 -4.08
C LEU A 301 2.13 -23.27 -4.91
N GLY A 302 0.88 -22.92 -4.64
CA GLY A 302 -0.30 -23.49 -5.30
C GLY A 302 -0.73 -24.87 -4.79
N ALA A 303 0.04 -25.51 -3.89
CA ALA A 303 -0.39 -26.74 -3.23
C ALA A 303 -1.35 -26.45 -2.05
N LYS A 304 -2.08 -27.47 -1.59
CA LYS A 304 -2.81 -27.38 -0.31
C LYS A 304 -1.82 -27.44 0.84
N VAL A 305 -2.02 -26.60 1.86
CA VAL A 305 -1.24 -26.69 3.10
C VAL A 305 -1.64 -27.95 3.86
N THR A 306 -0.66 -28.74 4.28
CA THR A 306 -0.88 -29.96 5.06
C THR A 306 -0.11 -29.91 6.38
N PRO A 307 -0.51 -30.70 7.40
CA PRO A 307 0.21 -30.74 8.69
C PRO A 307 1.65 -31.26 8.61
N GLN A 308 2.11 -31.79 7.46
CA GLN A 308 3.49 -32.25 7.27
C GLN A 308 4.43 -31.11 6.82
N MET A 309 3.87 -29.96 6.48
CA MET A 309 4.64 -28.76 6.17
C MET A 309 4.93 -28.04 7.48
N ASP A 310 6.11 -27.43 7.59
CA ASP A 310 6.52 -26.68 8.77
C ASP A 310 6.24 -25.18 8.63
N VAL A 311 6.31 -24.64 7.41
CA VAL A 311 6.23 -23.19 7.17
C VAL A 311 5.58 -22.85 5.82
N VAL A 312 4.71 -21.86 5.83
CA VAL A 312 4.19 -21.20 4.64
C VAL A 312 4.89 -19.86 4.45
N ILE A 313 5.51 -19.66 3.28
CA ILE A 313 6.21 -18.43 2.93
C ILE A 313 5.27 -17.52 2.15
N CYS A 314 5.10 -16.28 2.62
CA CYS A 314 4.38 -15.23 1.91
C CYS A 314 5.31 -14.04 1.70
N ASN A 315 6.06 -14.11 0.61
CA ASN A 315 7.04 -13.10 0.19
C ASN A 315 6.33 -11.88 -0.41
N ASN A 316 6.65 -10.70 0.13
CA ASN A 316 6.21 -9.39 -0.33
C ASN A 316 7.46 -8.51 -0.59
N GLU A 317 8.36 -9.05 -1.41
CA GLU A 317 9.60 -8.42 -1.85
C GLU A 317 10.64 -8.22 -0.73
N ARG A 318 10.86 -6.98 -0.27
CA ARG A 318 11.83 -6.68 0.80
C ARG A 318 11.31 -7.02 2.20
N MET A 319 10.10 -7.56 2.29
CA MET A 319 9.57 -8.18 3.51
C MET A 319 9.04 -9.58 3.22
N THR A 320 9.07 -10.47 4.21
CA THR A 320 8.33 -11.76 4.12
C THR A 320 7.57 -12.08 5.42
N PHE A 321 6.40 -12.70 5.27
CA PHE A 321 5.72 -13.39 6.37
C PHE A 321 6.07 -14.86 6.30
N LEU A 322 6.54 -15.42 7.41
CA LEU A 322 6.67 -16.86 7.59
C LEU A 322 5.60 -17.29 8.57
N TYR A 323 4.68 -18.14 8.12
CA TYR A 323 3.63 -18.70 8.96
C TYR A 323 4.02 -20.13 9.35
N PRO A 324 4.43 -20.36 10.61
CA PRO A 324 4.61 -21.70 11.13
C PRO A 324 3.26 -22.43 11.11
N THR A 325 3.23 -23.68 10.66
CA THR A 325 2.01 -24.51 10.71
C THR A 325 1.69 -24.97 12.13
N GLU A 326 2.69 -24.99 13.01
CA GLU A 326 2.59 -25.28 14.43
C GLU A 326 3.35 -24.21 15.25
N GLU A 327 2.81 -23.83 16.41
CA GLU A 327 3.43 -22.84 17.29
C GLU A 327 4.83 -23.26 17.77
N SER A 328 5.05 -24.56 17.96
CA SER A 328 6.34 -25.15 18.35
C SER A 328 7.48 -24.87 17.35
N LYS A 329 7.14 -24.53 16.09
CA LYS A 329 8.09 -24.28 15.00
C LYS A 329 8.51 -22.82 14.92
N LEU A 330 7.82 -21.90 15.60
CA LEU A 330 8.08 -20.47 15.51
C LEU A 330 9.53 -20.12 15.89
N LEU A 331 9.98 -20.50 17.09
CA LEU A 331 11.34 -20.17 17.54
C LEU A 331 12.43 -20.88 16.71
N PRO A 332 12.30 -22.18 16.36
CA PRO A 332 13.22 -22.81 15.42
C PRO A 332 13.34 -22.06 14.07
N ILE A 333 12.23 -21.56 13.53
CA ILE A 333 12.24 -20.75 12.30
C ILE A 333 12.97 -19.42 12.52
N VAL A 334 12.66 -18.72 13.62
CA VAL A 334 13.34 -17.47 14.01
C VAL A 334 14.86 -17.69 14.10
N ASP A 335 15.31 -18.74 14.79
CA ASP A 335 16.74 -19.03 14.94
C ASP A 335 17.41 -19.35 13.59
N ALA A 336 16.72 -20.05 12.70
CA ALA A 336 17.25 -20.40 11.38
C ALA A 336 17.46 -19.18 10.48
N VAL A 337 16.55 -18.19 10.53
CA VAL A 337 16.66 -16.96 9.73
C VAL A 337 17.53 -15.89 10.39
N SER A 338 17.68 -15.93 11.73
CA SER A 338 18.46 -14.94 12.50
C SER A 338 19.96 -14.93 12.17
N VAL A 339 20.48 -15.94 11.47
CA VAL A 339 21.90 -16.03 11.13
C VAL A 339 22.33 -15.08 10.01
N ASP A 340 21.38 -14.54 9.23
CA ASP A 340 21.68 -13.72 8.06
C ASP A 340 21.70 -12.23 8.42
N GLU A 341 22.86 -11.60 8.32
CA GLU A 341 23.05 -10.18 8.62
C GLU A 341 22.38 -9.23 7.62
N ARG A 342 21.94 -9.75 6.46
CA ARG A 342 21.21 -8.97 5.44
C ARG A 342 19.75 -8.74 5.82
N ILE A 343 19.28 -9.34 6.92
CA ILE A 343 17.94 -9.11 7.47
C ILE A 343 18.04 -8.05 8.56
N ASP A 344 17.43 -6.88 8.35
CA ASP A 344 17.43 -5.78 9.31
C ASP A 344 16.71 -6.19 10.61
N LEU A 345 15.48 -6.70 10.47
CA LEU A 345 14.61 -7.00 11.60
C LEU A 345 13.84 -8.30 11.37
N ILE A 346 13.76 -9.11 12.43
CA ILE A 346 12.94 -10.30 12.55
C ILE A 346 12.02 -10.08 13.74
N ALA A 347 10.72 -10.12 13.53
CA ALA A 347 9.75 -9.84 14.56
C ALA A 347 8.68 -10.92 14.67
N TRP A 348 8.28 -11.25 15.89
CA TRP A 348 7.22 -12.21 16.18
C TRP A 348 6.46 -11.80 17.44
N ARG A 349 5.36 -12.49 17.69
CA ARG A 349 4.50 -12.26 18.85
C ARG A 349 4.76 -13.28 19.95
N GLU A 350 4.86 -12.80 21.19
CA GLU A 350 4.82 -13.60 22.42
C GLU A 350 3.69 -13.05 23.32
N ASN A 351 2.54 -13.72 23.34
CA ASN A 351 1.32 -13.21 23.98
C ASN A 351 0.95 -11.82 23.45
N GLU A 352 0.88 -10.78 24.28
CA GLU A 352 0.57 -9.41 23.87
C GLU A 352 1.81 -8.58 23.52
N LYS A 353 3.02 -9.16 23.65
CA LYS A 353 4.28 -8.49 23.34
C LYS A 353 4.75 -8.85 21.93
N ILE A 354 5.38 -7.89 21.27
CA ILE A 354 6.15 -8.11 20.05
C ILE A 354 7.60 -8.20 20.45
N VAL A 355 8.27 -9.25 20.01
CA VAL A 355 9.72 -9.40 20.12
C VAL A 355 10.32 -9.05 18.78
N VAL A 356 11.42 -8.29 18.81
CA VAL A 356 12.19 -7.90 17.63
C VAL A 356 13.63 -8.28 17.84
N ARG A 357 14.26 -8.87 16.83
CA ARG A 357 15.67 -9.24 16.79
C ARG A 357 16.32 -8.69 15.52
N ARG A 358 17.56 -8.21 15.61
CA ARG A 358 18.35 -7.89 14.40
C ARG A 358 18.96 -9.16 13.81
N GLY A 359 18.90 -9.31 12.48
CA GLY A 359 19.59 -10.39 11.78
C GLY A 359 21.11 -10.34 12.03
N GLY A 360 21.75 -11.51 12.04
CA GLY A 360 23.17 -11.68 12.34
C GLY A 360 23.56 -11.45 13.80
N THR A 361 22.61 -11.19 14.71
CA THR A 361 22.91 -10.87 16.12
C THR A 361 21.94 -11.50 17.13
N ASP A 362 22.32 -11.48 18.41
CA ASP A 362 21.45 -11.83 19.54
C ASP A 362 20.75 -10.62 20.17
N GLN A 363 20.91 -9.43 19.58
CA GLN A 363 20.27 -8.22 20.11
C GLN A 363 18.75 -8.30 19.93
N THR A 364 18.03 -8.17 21.04
CA THR A 364 16.57 -8.26 21.06
C THR A 364 15.95 -7.13 21.88
N MET A 365 14.72 -6.80 21.52
CA MET A 365 13.85 -5.94 22.31
C MET A 365 12.42 -6.45 22.27
N ARG A 366 11.61 -6.00 23.22
CA ARG A 366 10.18 -6.26 23.28
C ARG A 366 9.41 -4.97 23.44
N PHE A 367 8.24 -4.88 22.83
CA PHE A 367 7.32 -3.79 23.05
C PHE A 367 5.85 -4.25 23.02
N TRP A 368 4.97 -3.46 23.63
CA TRP A 368 3.52 -3.72 23.68
C TRP A 368 2.73 -2.41 23.84
N LYS A 369 1.46 -2.40 23.43
CA LYS A 369 0.59 -1.21 23.56
C LYS A 369 0.31 -0.86 25.03
N ASN A 370 -0.02 0.40 25.29
CA ASN A 370 -0.49 0.92 26.58
C ASN A 370 0.53 0.85 27.73
N GLY A 371 1.80 1.10 27.45
CA GLY A 371 2.83 1.27 28.49
C GLY A 371 3.15 2.74 28.79
N PRO A 372 4.24 3.03 29.53
CA PRO A 372 4.51 4.38 30.04
C PRO A 372 5.16 5.33 29.03
N ASN A 373 5.76 4.83 27.94
CA ASN A 373 6.54 5.67 27.02
C ASN A 373 5.65 6.21 25.89
N ARG A 374 5.61 7.51 25.69
CA ARG A 374 4.83 8.14 24.62
C ARG A 374 5.69 8.38 23.39
N ASP A 375 5.21 8.00 22.20
CA ASP A 375 5.91 8.27 20.94
C ASP A 375 5.57 9.65 20.35
N ILE A 376 6.27 10.02 19.27
CA ILE A 376 6.06 11.28 18.54
C ILE A 376 4.64 11.44 17.99
N TYR A 377 3.90 10.34 17.78
CA TYR A 377 2.52 10.34 17.30
C TYR A 377 1.51 10.37 18.46
N GLY A 378 2.00 10.35 19.70
CA GLY A 378 1.21 10.42 20.92
C GLY A 378 0.65 9.09 21.40
N LEU A 379 1.03 7.96 20.80
CA LEU A 379 0.69 6.62 21.27
C LEU A 379 1.63 6.19 22.39
N THR A 380 1.17 5.26 23.22
CA THR A 380 1.89 4.85 24.43
C THR A 380 2.30 3.38 24.39
N TRP A 381 3.55 3.09 24.77
CA TRP A 381 4.20 1.80 24.59
C TRP A 381 4.97 1.35 25.82
N GLY A 382 4.84 0.06 26.13
CA GLY A 382 5.73 -0.64 27.05
C GLY A 382 6.93 -1.15 26.27
N ILE A 383 8.11 -1.08 26.88
CA ILE A 383 9.39 -1.34 26.21
C ILE A 383 10.28 -2.12 27.18
N GLU A 384 10.95 -3.14 26.67
CA GLU A 384 11.91 -3.96 27.40
C GLU A 384 13.08 -4.34 26.47
N GLY A 385 14.32 -4.17 26.92
CA GLY A 385 15.52 -4.44 26.10
C GLY A 385 16.07 -3.20 25.39
N ASP A 386 16.90 -3.43 24.37
CA ASP A 386 17.68 -2.38 23.72
C ASP A 386 16.91 -1.71 22.57
N LEU A 387 16.54 -0.44 22.74
CA LEU A 387 15.90 0.37 21.69
C LEU A 387 16.77 0.54 20.44
N GLY A 388 18.09 0.36 20.58
CA GLY A 388 19.02 0.32 19.47
C GLY A 388 18.66 -0.75 18.45
N VAL A 389 17.95 -1.83 18.81
CA VAL A 389 17.50 -2.86 17.86
C VAL A 389 16.68 -2.28 16.71
N ILE A 390 15.84 -1.28 17.00
CA ILE A 390 14.95 -0.64 16.03
C ILE A 390 15.31 0.83 15.76
N ASP A 391 16.55 1.19 16.07
CA ASP A 391 17.08 2.55 15.91
C ASP A 391 16.14 3.64 16.45
N ALA A 392 15.57 3.34 17.63
CA ALA A 392 14.71 4.24 18.37
C ALA A 392 15.46 4.80 19.58
N ARG A 393 15.01 5.96 20.06
CA ARG A 393 15.60 6.62 21.23
C ARG A 393 14.55 7.43 21.96
N ILE A 394 14.78 7.64 23.26
CA ILE A 394 13.94 8.50 24.08
C ILE A 394 14.68 9.83 24.25
N GLU A 395 14.08 10.93 23.78
CA GLU A 395 14.55 12.29 24.01
C GLU A 395 13.53 13.02 24.90
N GLY A 396 13.94 13.38 26.12
CA GLY A 396 13.01 13.86 27.15
C GLY A 396 11.98 12.78 27.48
N ASP A 397 10.70 13.09 27.29
CA ASP A 397 9.57 12.17 27.52
C ASP A 397 8.98 11.59 26.22
N VAL A 398 9.69 11.72 25.09
CA VAL A 398 9.18 11.32 23.77
C VAL A 398 10.08 10.25 23.13
N LEU A 399 9.45 9.15 22.73
CA LEU A 399 10.05 8.09 21.93
C LEU A 399 10.09 8.52 20.45
N LEU A 400 11.30 8.62 19.91
CA LEU A 400 11.61 8.96 18.53
C LEU A 400 12.07 7.72 17.76
N PHE A 401 11.83 7.73 16.45
CA PHE A 401 12.28 6.71 15.51
C PHE A 401 13.20 7.34 14.45
N ASP A 402 14.25 6.62 14.01
CA ASP A 402 15.10 7.05 12.89
C ASP A 402 14.95 6.12 11.67
N LYS A 403 15.77 5.07 11.52
CA LYS A 403 15.75 4.18 10.34
C LYS A 403 14.39 3.52 10.08
N PHE A 404 13.60 3.30 11.12
CA PHE A 404 12.31 2.62 11.03
C PHE A 404 11.20 3.54 11.55
N PRO A 405 10.67 4.46 10.73
CA PRO A 405 9.69 5.45 11.17
C PRO A 405 8.39 4.76 11.60
N ASP A 406 7.81 5.23 12.71
CA ASP A 406 6.59 4.67 13.34
C ASP A 406 6.65 3.14 13.52
N ALA A 407 7.84 2.61 13.82
CA ALA A 407 8.08 1.17 13.78
C ALA A 407 7.14 0.36 14.68
N PHE A 408 6.77 0.90 15.84
CA PHE A 408 5.92 0.19 16.79
C PHE A 408 4.49 0.01 16.27
N SER A 409 3.85 1.07 15.79
CA SER A 409 2.50 0.96 15.21
C SER A 409 2.48 0.07 13.98
N ARG A 410 3.50 0.21 13.13
CA ARG A 410 3.63 -0.50 11.85
C ARG A 410 3.91 -2.00 12.02
N LEU A 411 4.87 -2.38 12.87
CA LEU A 411 5.10 -3.79 13.21
C LEU A 411 3.91 -4.41 13.96
N TYR A 412 3.28 -3.66 14.87
CA TYR A 412 2.09 -4.13 15.55
C TYR A 412 0.95 -4.39 14.56
N GLY A 413 0.70 -3.45 13.65
CA GLY A 413 -0.28 -3.60 12.57
C GLY A 413 -0.06 -4.88 11.78
N SER A 414 1.17 -5.12 11.34
CA SER A 414 1.54 -6.29 10.55
C SER A 414 1.40 -7.61 11.32
N ILE A 415 1.93 -7.70 12.55
CA ILE A 415 1.93 -8.93 13.35
C ILE A 415 0.53 -9.32 13.85
N PHE A 416 -0.33 -8.36 14.20
CA PHE A 416 -1.67 -8.61 14.73
C PHE A 416 -2.77 -8.58 13.65
N SER A 417 -2.38 -8.52 12.38
CA SER A 417 -3.29 -8.49 11.23
C SER A 417 -4.09 -9.78 11.07
N GLN A 418 -3.52 -10.92 11.43
CA GLN A 418 -4.12 -12.24 11.29
C GLN A 418 -4.02 -13.03 12.61
N THR A 419 -4.80 -14.10 12.70
CA THR A 419 -4.73 -15.04 13.83
C THR A 419 -3.60 -16.05 13.62
N GLY A 420 -3.02 -16.53 14.73
CA GLY A 420 -1.98 -17.56 14.71
C GLY A 420 -0.53 -17.02 14.75
N PRO A 421 0.45 -17.93 14.82
CA PRO A 421 1.86 -17.59 14.84
C PRO A 421 2.31 -17.02 13.49
N VAL A 422 3.13 -15.97 13.53
CA VAL A 422 3.76 -15.39 12.34
C VAL A 422 5.13 -14.81 12.72
N VAL A 423 6.09 -14.99 11.83
CA VAL A 423 7.37 -14.29 11.86
C VAL A 423 7.38 -13.30 10.69
N VAL A 424 7.60 -12.04 10.99
CA VAL A 424 7.72 -10.97 9.99
C VAL A 424 9.18 -10.59 9.86
N MET A 425 9.68 -10.52 8.63
CA MET A 425 11.06 -10.11 8.36
C MET A 425 11.12 -8.92 7.43
N SER A 426 12.06 -8.02 7.68
CA SER A 426 12.38 -6.88 6.83
C SER A 426 13.84 -6.98 6.40
N ALA A 427 14.09 -6.94 5.09
CA ALA A 427 15.43 -6.95 4.53
C ALA A 427 16.14 -5.60 4.75
N ALA A 428 17.46 -5.64 4.88
CA ALA A 428 18.30 -4.45 4.91
C ALA A 428 18.26 -3.69 3.56
N GLU A 429 18.76 -2.45 3.56
CA GLU A 429 18.90 -1.65 2.34
C GLU A 429 19.64 -2.41 1.24
N SER A 430 19.13 -2.30 0.01
CA SER A 430 19.67 -2.99 -1.18
C SER A 430 19.55 -4.52 -1.21
N TYR A 431 18.82 -5.13 -0.27
CA TYR A 431 18.49 -6.55 -0.28
C TYR A 431 16.99 -6.79 -0.44
N GLU A 432 16.65 -7.94 -1.03
CA GLU A 432 15.28 -8.45 -1.17
C GLU A 432 15.21 -9.95 -0.84
N PHE A 433 14.03 -10.47 -0.50
CA PHE A 433 13.85 -11.89 -0.23
C PHE A 433 13.59 -12.68 -1.52
N LEU A 434 14.21 -13.84 -1.63
CA LEU A 434 13.97 -14.80 -2.71
C LEU A 434 13.26 -16.04 -2.16
N SER A 435 12.14 -16.39 -2.80
CA SER A 435 11.40 -17.63 -2.57
C SER A 435 10.90 -18.20 -3.88
N GLU A 436 10.31 -19.39 -3.83
CA GLU A 436 9.75 -20.06 -5.00
C GLU A 436 8.90 -19.13 -5.88
N CYS A 437 9.33 -18.95 -7.13
CA CYS A 437 8.69 -18.14 -8.16
C CYS A 437 8.56 -16.63 -7.85
N ALA A 438 9.08 -16.11 -6.74
CA ALA A 438 9.01 -14.69 -6.44
C ALA A 438 9.73 -13.85 -7.53
N PRO A 439 9.20 -12.67 -7.90
CA PRO A 439 9.93 -11.74 -8.75
C PRO A 439 11.23 -11.29 -8.04
N THR A 440 12.20 -10.86 -8.83
CA THR A 440 13.48 -10.32 -8.34
C THR A 440 13.81 -9.04 -9.09
N HIS A 441 14.49 -8.12 -8.44
CA HIS A 441 14.71 -6.75 -8.91
C HIS A 441 16.19 -6.36 -8.90
N LEU A 442 17.11 -7.30 -9.15
CA LEU A 442 18.55 -7.03 -9.22
C LEU A 442 18.87 -5.83 -10.14
N GLY A 443 19.55 -4.83 -9.60
CA GLY A 443 19.87 -3.56 -10.28
C GLY A 443 18.68 -2.62 -10.51
N GLY A 444 17.48 -3.01 -10.07
CA GLY A 444 16.24 -2.26 -10.14
C GLY A 444 15.79 -1.70 -8.78
N GLY A 445 14.56 -1.19 -8.74
CA GLY A 445 13.90 -0.76 -7.51
C GLY A 445 13.03 -1.87 -6.91
N SER A 446 12.91 -1.90 -5.59
CA SER A 446 11.97 -2.75 -4.85
C SER A 446 11.57 -2.07 -3.54
N HIS A 447 10.52 -2.56 -2.89
CA HIS A 447 9.98 -1.99 -1.66
C HIS A 447 9.43 -3.09 -0.75
N GLY A 448 8.71 -2.71 0.30
CA GLY A 448 8.04 -3.61 1.24
C GLY A 448 8.62 -3.56 2.65
N SER A 449 9.84 -3.06 2.82
CA SER A 449 10.57 -3.08 4.09
C SER A 449 10.03 -2.08 5.11
N LEU A 450 10.43 -2.23 6.37
CA LEU A 450 10.14 -1.24 7.43
C LEU A 450 11.03 0.01 7.32
N HIS A 451 12.09 -0.06 6.52
CA HIS A 451 13.11 0.98 6.42
C HIS A 451 12.53 2.28 5.87
N LYS A 452 13.05 3.43 6.34
CA LYS A 452 12.55 4.77 5.97
C LYS A 452 12.53 5.03 4.47
N GLN A 453 13.42 4.40 3.71
CA GLN A 453 13.46 4.57 2.26
C GLN A 453 12.25 4.00 1.52
N ASP A 454 11.60 2.96 2.08
CA ASP A 454 10.33 2.44 1.55
C ASP A 454 9.12 3.11 2.23
N SER A 455 9.35 3.74 3.38
CA SER A 455 8.28 4.09 4.33
C SER A 455 7.93 5.57 4.38
N ILE A 456 8.87 6.43 4.03
CA ILE A 456 8.67 7.88 3.98
C ILE A 456 8.13 8.27 2.61
N ILE A 457 7.00 8.94 2.63
CA ILE A 457 6.25 9.37 1.45
C ILE A 457 5.95 10.87 1.51
N PRO A 458 5.87 11.55 0.37
CA PRO A 458 5.44 12.94 0.31
C PRO A 458 3.92 13.02 0.46
N LEU A 459 3.46 14.01 1.21
CA LEU A 459 2.07 14.42 1.30
C LEU A 459 1.97 15.90 0.93
N LEU A 460 1.19 16.21 -0.11
CA LEU A 460 0.95 17.56 -0.58
C LEU A 460 -0.54 17.84 -0.54
N ILE A 461 -0.93 18.94 0.11
CA ILE A 461 -2.34 19.33 0.25
C ILE A 461 -2.50 20.78 -0.17
N ALA A 462 -3.18 21.02 -1.29
CA ALA A 462 -3.45 22.36 -1.81
C ALA A 462 -4.95 22.69 -1.75
N GLY A 463 -5.27 23.95 -1.49
CA GLY A 463 -6.66 24.44 -1.47
C GLY A 463 -7.44 24.15 -0.18
N SER A 464 -6.85 23.47 0.80
CA SER A 464 -7.44 23.29 2.14
C SER A 464 -7.34 24.57 2.98
N SER A 465 -8.35 24.82 3.81
CA SER A 465 -8.28 25.85 4.86
C SER A 465 -7.67 25.33 6.16
N SER A 466 -7.63 24.01 6.36
CA SER A 466 -7.08 23.37 7.54
C SER A 466 -5.64 22.96 7.28
N LYS A 467 -4.82 22.93 8.34
CA LYS A 467 -3.50 22.32 8.27
C LYS A 467 -3.58 20.84 8.64
N PHE A 468 -2.85 20.02 7.90
CA PHE A 468 -2.61 18.64 8.28
C PHE A 468 -1.63 18.60 9.45
N ARG A 469 -1.94 17.76 10.44
CA ARG A 469 -1.14 17.65 11.67
C ARG A 469 0.17 16.92 11.38
N THR A 470 1.25 17.39 11.97
CA THR A 470 2.55 16.73 11.93
C THR A 470 2.94 16.26 13.34
N PRO A 471 3.72 15.15 13.48
CA PRO A 471 4.25 14.30 12.40
C PRO A 471 3.13 13.54 11.67
N ALA A 472 3.24 13.43 10.35
CA ALA A 472 2.15 12.95 9.49
C ALA A 472 2.21 11.44 9.26
N ARG A 473 1.06 10.79 9.20
CA ARG A 473 0.92 9.38 8.82
C ARG A 473 -0.19 9.21 7.80
N LEU A 474 -0.04 8.21 6.92
CA LEU A 474 -1.03 7.87 5.90
C LEU A 474 -2.40 7.54 6.52
N VAL A 475 -2.41 6.87 7.68
CA VAL A 475 -3.66 6.53 8.40
C VAL A 475 -4.44 7.76 8.89
N ASP A 476 -3.79 8.92 9.05
CA ASP A 476 -4.46 10.15 9.50
C ASP A 476 -5.19 10.87 8.35
N VAL A 477 -4.96 10.46 7.09
CA VAL A 477 -5.51 11.10 5.87
C VAL A 477 -7.03 11.00 5.81
N LYS A 478 -7.59 9.83 6.13
CA LYS A 478 -9.06 9.66 6.17
C LYS A 478 -9.71 10.67 7.12
N GLY A 479 -9.16 10.80 8.34
CA GLY A 479 -9.69 11.73 9.35
C GLY A 479 -9.66 13.18 8.87
N PHE A 480 -8.56 13.58 8.21
CA PHE A 480 -8.43 14.91 7.61
C PHE A 480 -9.48 15.17 6.52
N ILE A 481 -9.70 14.21 5.61
CA ILE A 481 -10.70 14.37 4.53
C ILE A 481 -12.11 14.51 5.09
N LEU A 482 -12.45 13.71 6.11
CA LEU A 482 -13.75 13.79 6.77
C LEU A 482 -13.97 15.13 7.46
N GLN A 483 -12.92 15.72 8.06
CA GLN A 483 -12.96 17.07 8.61
C GLN A 483 -13.20 18.11 7.52
N GLU A 484 -12.48 18.05 6.40
CA GLU A 484 -12.63 19.00 5.27
C GLU A 484 -14.03 18.96 4.65
N LEU A 485 -14.68 17.79 4.68
CA LEU A 485 -16.04 17.58 4.20
C LEU A 485 -17.11 17.81 5.28
N GLY A 486 -16.72 18.23 6.49
CA GLY A 486 -17.64 18.57 7.58
C GLY A 486 -18.38 17.37 8.19
N VAL A 487 -17.84 16.16 8.05
CA VAL A 487 -18.40 14.93 8.66
C VAL A 487 -17.99 14.82 10.13
N VAL A 488 -16.78 15.27 10.48
CA VAL A 488 -16.25 15.26 11.85
C VAL A 488 -15.89 16.70 12.24
N GLN A 489 -16.19 17.11 13.47
CA GLN A 489 -15.81 18.43 14.00
C GLN A 489 -14.35 18.41 14.50
N THR A 490 -13.66 19.56 14.38
CA THR A 490 -12.24 19.76 14.73
C THR A 490 -11.88 19.52 16.19
#